data_AF-A0AAD1BXD3-F1
#
_entry.id   AF-A0AAD1BXD3-F1
#
_cell.length_a   1.000
_cell.length_b   1.000
_cell.length_c   1.000
_cell.angle_alpha   90.00
_cell.angle_beta   90.00
_cell.angle_gamma   90.00
#
_symmetry.space_group_name_H-M   'P 1'
#
loop_
_entity.id
_entity.type
_entity.pdbx_description
1 polymer ?
#
loop_
_entity_poly.entity_id
_entity_poly.type
_entity_poly.pdbx_seq_one_letter_code
_entity_poly.pdbx_strand_id
1 'polypeptide(L)' 'MPDCPADCPDGLAFTARREQRLLLCRCGRSSRLPWCDGSHSPPTPTLGLRWRRFWKGE' A
#
# COMPACT_ATOMS: atom_id res chain seq x y z
N MET A 1 -10.42 0.78 -1.99
CA MET A 1 -10.68 2.07 -1.31
C MET A 1 -12.14 2.00 -0.93
N PRO A 2 -12.54 2.38 0.28
CA PRO A 2 -13.96 2.34 0.58
C PRO A 2 -14.65 3.17 -0.49
N ASP A 3 -15.70 2.62 -1.07
CA ASP A 3 -16.48 3.22 -2.15
C ASP A 3 -17.20 4.45 -1.62
N CYS A 4 -16.41 5.48 -1.29
CA CYS A 4 -16.93 6.71 -0.75
C CYS A 4 -17.39 7.56 -1.93
N PRO A 5 -18.63 8.06 -1.90
CA PRO A 5 -19.13 8.94 -2.94
C PRO A 5 -18.30 10.24 -2.99
N ALA A 6 -18.44 11.00 -4.07
CA ALA A 6 -17.61 12.19 -4.31
C ALA A 6 -17.71 13.26 -3.20
N ASP A 7 -18.76 13.21 -2.38
CA ASP A 7 -19.08 14.10 -1.26
C ASP A 7 -18.71 13.52 0.13
N CYS A 8 -17.90 12.47 0.17
CA CYS A 8 -17.48 11.82 1.41
C CYS A 8 -16.70 12.80 2.33
N PRO A 9 -17.18 13.05 3.56
CA PRO A 9 -16.50 13.96 4.50
C PRO A 9 -15.13 13.42 4.96
N ASP A 10 -14.94 12.10 4.90
CA ASP A 10 -13.69 11.40 5.27
C ASP A 10 -12.75 11.19 4.07
N GLY A 11 -12.99 11.87 2.95
CA GLY A 11 -12.17 11.80 1.75
C GLY A 11 -10.74 12.31 1.98
N LEU A 12 -9.75 11.66 1.35
CA LEU A 12 -8.37 12.11 1.38
C LEU A 12 -8.16 13.27 0.39
N ALA A 13 -7.96 14.49 0.89
CA ALA A 13 -7.45 15.61 0.11
C ALA A 13 -5.92 15.68 0.21
N PHE A 14 -5.22 15.63 -0.93
CA PHE A 14 -3.76 15.73 -0.98
C PHE A 14 -3.28 16.52 -2.20
N THR A 15 -2.37 17.47 -2.00
CA THR A 15 -1.72 18.22 -3.08
C THR A 15 -0.25 17.79 -3.19
N ALA A 16 0.12 17.17 -4.30
CA ALA A 16 1.50 16.79 -4.57
C ALA A 16 2.37 18.04 -4.81
N ARG A 17 3.46 18.19 -4.05
CA ARG A 17 4.42 19.31 -4.22
C ARG A 17 5.30 19.18 -5.45
N ARG A 18 5.45 17.96 -5.96
CA ARG A 18 6.23 17.60 -7.15
C ARG A 18 5.73 16.29 -7.73
N GLU A 19 6.04 16.04 -8.99
CA GLU A 19 5.75 14.78 -9.65
C GLU A 19 6.46 13.62 -8.93
N GLN A 20 5.66 12.66 -8.46
CA GLN A 20 6.15 11.48 -7.77
C GLN A 20 5.11 10.37 -7.81
N ARG A 21 5.56 9.13 -7.68
CA ARG A 21 4.66 7.99 -7.49
C ARG A 21 4.16 7.98 -6.05
N LEU A 22 2.84 8.07 -5.90
CA LEU A 22 2.16 7.93 -4.62
C LEU A 22 1.57 6.52 -4.55
N LEU A 23 1.84 5.83 -3.44
CA LEU A 23 1.33 4.49 -3.20
C LEU A 23 0.33 4.57 -2.05
N LEU A 24 -0.93 4.27 -2.32
CA LEU A 24 -1.98 4.26 -1.30
C LEU A 24 -2.06 2.90 -0.61
N CYS A 25 -2.25 2.92 0.71
CA CYS A 25 -2.48 1.70 1.46
C CYS A 25 -3.88 1.15 1.14
N ARG A 26 -3.96 -0.14 0.80
CA ARG A 26 -5.24 -0.87 0.63
C ARG A 26 -5.43 -2.02 1.61
N CYS A 27 -4.39 -2.39 2.36
CA CYS A 27 -4.43 -3.54 3.27
C CYS A 27 -4.80 -3.17 4.71
N GLY A 28 -4.82 -1.87 5.06
CA GLY A 28 -5.09 -1.39 6.42
C GLY A 28 -3.95 -1.61 7.44
N ARG A 29 -2.81 -2.17 7.03
CA ARG A 29 -1.68 -2.52 7.93
C ARG A 29 -0.56 -1.48 7.98
N SER A 30 -0.67 -0.39 7.22
CA SER A 30 0.39 0.61 7.16
C SER A 30 0.48 1.37 8.48
N SER A 31 1.71 1.60 8.94
CA SER A 31 2.02 2.52 10.03
C SER A 31 1.97 3.99 9.60
N ARG A 32 1.87 4.25 8.29
CA ARG A 32 1.89 5.58 7.67
C ARG A 32 0.63 5.85 6.85
N LEU A 33 -0.54 5.38 7.32
CA LEU A 33 -1.82 5.66 6.67
C LEU A 33 -1.94 7.17 6.36
N PRO A 34 -2.43 7.55 5.17
CA PRO A 34 -3.06 6.73 4.11
C PRO A 34 -2.06 6.04 3.15
N TRP A 35 -0.76 6.22 3.34
CA TRP A 35 0.28 5.79 2.40
C TRP A 35 0.68 4.33 2.61
N CYS A 36 1.12 3.68 1.54
CA CYS A 36 1.72 2.35 1.60
C CYS A 36 3.16 2.44 2.09
N ASP A 37 3.47 1.69 3.15
CA ASP A 37 4.83 1.56 3.72
C ASP A 37 5.43 0.16 3.52
N GLY A 38 4.74 -0.71 2.77
CA GLY A 38 5.16 -2.10 2.53
C GLY A 38 4.66 -3.10 3.58
N SER A 39 3.95 -2.67 4.65
CA SER A 39 3.45 -3.57 5.71
C SER A 39 2.47 -4.65 5.24
N HIS A 40 1.96 -4.55 4.01
CA HIS A 40 1.17 -5.63 3.38
C HIS A 40 2.03 -6.86 3.05
N SER A 41 3.34 -6.68 2.92
CA SER A 41 4.27 -7.73 2.53
C SER A 41 5.11 -8.17 3.73
N PRO A 42 4.91 -9.38 4.28
CA PRO A 42 5.75 -9.89 5.34
C PRO A 42 7.24 -9.93 4.95
N PRO A 43 8.16 -9.74 5.92
CA PRO A 43 9.59 -9.90 5.71
C PRO A 43 9.92 -11.28 5.15
N THR A 44 10.89 -11.33 4.22
CA THR A 44 11.42 -12.58 3.68
C THR A 44 12.89 -12.69 4.07
N PRO A 45 13.20 -13.34 5.21
CA PRO A 45 14.54 -13.30 5.78
C PRO A 45 15.58 -14.08 4.97
N THR A 46 15.14 -14.98 4.07
CA THR A 46 16.03 -15.83 3.29
C THR A 46 15.75 -15.72 1.80
N LEU A 47 16.81 -15.89 0.99
CA LEU A 47 16.72 -15.90 -0.46
C LEU A 47 15.76 -16.99 -0.95
N GLY A 48 15.79 -18.18 -0.35
CA GLY A 48 14.87 -19.27 -0.71
C GLY A 48 13.39 -18.96 -0.47
N LEU A 49 13.05 -18.12 0.52
CA LEU A 49 11.68 -17.63 0.71
C LEU A 49 11.30 -16.58 -0.34
N ARG A 50 12.24 -15.74 -0.77
CA ARG A 50 12.03 -14.79 -1.89
C ARG A 50 11.74 -15.52 -3.20
N TRP A 51 12.52 -16.55 -3.53
CA TRP A 51 12.30 -17.39 -4.72
C TRP A 51 10.97 -18.12 -4.69
N ARG A 52 10.59 -18.67 -3.53
CA ARG A 52 9.27 -19.32 -3.38
C ARG A 52 8.13 -18.35 -3.68
N ARG A 53 8.21 -17.11 -3.20
CA ARG A 53 7.23 -16.06 -3.51
C ARG A 53 7.12 -15.76 -5.00
N PHE A 54 8.25 -15.79 -5.70
CA PHE A 54 8.29 -15.53 -7.14
C PHE A 54 7.68 -16.67 -7.97
N TRP A 55 7.82 -17.92 -7.53
CA TRP A 55 7.36 -19.10 -8.29
C TRP A 55 6.01 -19.67 -7.88
N LYS A 56 5.50 -19.37 -6.68
CA LYS A 56 4.21 -19.91 -6.24
C LYS A 56 2.98 -19.25 -6.89
N GLY A 57 3.14 -18.15 -7.62
CA GLY A 57 2.02 -17.52 -8.34
C GLY A 57 0.83 -17.16 -7.46
N GLU A 58 1.08 -16.68 -6.24
CA GLU A 58 0.08 -16.10 -5.32
C GLU A 58 0.31 -14.60 -5.19
#